data_AF-A0A6A6VAQ2-F1
#
_entry.id   AF-A0A6A6VAQ2-F1
#
_cell.length_a   1.000
_cell.length_b   1.000
_cell.length_c   1.000
_cell.angle_alpha   90.00
_cell.angle_beta   90.00
_cell.angle_gamma   90.00
#
_symmetry.space_group_name_H-M   'P 1'
#
loop_
_entity.id
_entity.type
_entity.pdbx_description
1 polymer ?
#
loop_
_entity_poly.entity_id
_entity_poly.type
_entity_poly.pdbx_seq_one_letter_code
_entity_poly.pdbx_strand_id
1 'polypeptide(L)'
;MNNILRNAFTKQLGIPQLPVRVLDPQLPADTGFTRLSANSRLNGFVQRYNHYSALNAAQYIRLPQRRCLTYPPLFHCTYHSPSSHNYSTMTESTISPLSGLWQPTHLQKLHYGPSTVQTHLLSCLPTDSSKAFIITGNSLAIKTPLIKQLESLLSTRHAGTFSKIGEHAPVADLDAATKLISEDGSVDTVISVGGGSPIDSAKAISYRLHEKTGNWLHHIAIPTTLSASECTMMAGYTESNGVKTGVRAPELVPSVVLYDSAFALHTPERLFLSTGMRAMDHAVELLYHGYASEMPAKWCALQAAGELYQGLREYKKNPKDEQTITRLQLAAFASLGFLGTNLKGGLGLSHSLGYALGSPYGIPHGITSCLTLGHVVVLKSEDGKAAGQVARLMPFLGEKRSGDDRKDARVVGEKILGLVKELGLEGDLGGYGVGRDQLHVIVKRATGAENGEVYERVKGLVEGLWKEEGKL
;
A
#
# COMPACT_ATOMS: atom_id res chain seq x y z
N MET A 1 -34.78 -18.74 39.56
CA MET A 1 -35.32 -18.75 38.18
C MET A 1 -34.21 -18.27 37.25
N ASN A 2 -33.10 -18.99 37.15
CA ASN A 2 -32.86 -20.26 36.43
C ASN A 2 -32.79 -20.10 34.90
N ASN A 3 -31.56 -19.86 34.42
CA ASN A 3 -30.81 -20.84 33.60
C ASN A 3 -31.63 -21.73 32.67
N ILE A 4 -32.30 -21.16 31.68
CA ILE A 4 -32.72 -21.86 30.46
C ILE A 4 -32.52 -20.86 29.33
N LEU A 5 -31.57 -21.17 28.42
CA LEU A 5 -31.32 -20.59 27.08
C LEU A 5 -29.82 -20.55 26.69
N ARG A 6 -28.94 -21.28 27.38
CA ARG A 6 -27.53 -21.44 26.96
C ARG A 6 -27.15 -22.83 26.46
N ASN A 7 -28.12 -23.72 26.21
CA ASN A 7 -27.88 -25.06 25.69
C ASN A 7 -28.72 -25.35 24.43
N ALA A 8 -28.27 -24.81 23.31
CA ALA A 8 -28.57 -25.35 21.99
C ALA A 8 -27.42 -24.92 21.08
N PHE A 9 -26.35 -25.73 20.99
CA PHE A 9 -25.40 -25.87 19.86
C PHE A 9 -24.09 -26.60 20.22
N THR A 10 -24.11 -27.57 21.13
CA THR A 10 -22.97 -28.47 21.37
C THR A 10 -23.44 -29.91 21.54
N LYS A 11 -23.79 -30.54 20.42
CA LYS A 11 -23.93 -32.00 20.33
C LYS A 11 -23.61 -32.50 18.93
N GLN A 12 -22.37 -32.31 18.50
CA GLN A 12 -21.72 -33.18 17.52
C GLN A 12 -20.21 -33.04 17.66
N LEU A 13 -19.51 -34.16 17.60
CA LEU A 13 -18.05 -34.35 17.75
C LEU A 13 -17.57 -34.55 19.20
N GLY A 14 -17.51 -35.83 19.60
CA GLY A 14 -16.99 -36.27 20.89
C GLY A 14 -15.47 -36.11 20.99
N ILE A 15 -15.02 -35.15 21.79
CA ILE A 15 -13.64 -35.00 22.24
C ILE A 15 -13.65 -34.79 23.77
N PRO A 16 -12.84 -35.53 24.56
CA PRO A 16 -12.83 -35.43 26.01
C PRO A 16 -12.20 -34.12 26.51
N GLN A 17 -12.82 -33.52 27.54
CA GLN A 17 -12.37 -32.29 28.20
C GLN A 17 -11.25 -32.55 29.22
N LEU A 18 -10.22 -31.70 29.21
CA LEU A 18 -9.23 -31.55 30.29
C LEU A 18 -9.59 -30.31 31.15
N PRO A 19 -9.40 -30.35 32.48
CA PRO A 19 -9.93 -29.32 33.37
C PRO A 19 -9.06 -28.05 33.41
N VAL A 20 -9.69 -26.90 33.19
CA VAL A 20 -9.13 -25.57 33.48
C VAL A 20 -9.68 -25.09 34.82
N ARG A 21 -8.79 -24.85 35.79
CA ARG A 21 -9.14 -24.21 37.07
C ARG A 21 -9.32 -22.70 36.88
N VAL A 22 -10.46 -22.21 37.36
CA VAL A 22 -10.78 -20.79 37.54
C VAL A 22 -10.28 -20.36 38.91
N LEU A 23 -9.63 -19.20 39.00
CA LEU A 23 -9.44 -18.46 40.26
C LEU A 23 -10.00 -17.06 40.05
N ASP A 24 -10.96 -16.70 40.91
CA ASP A 24 -11.56 -15.38 41.05
C ASP A 24 -10.78 -14.57 42.12
N PRO A 25 -10.77 -13.22 42.06
CA PRO A 25 -9.87 -12.34 42.80
C PRO A 25 -10.50 -11.73 44.05
N GLN A 26 -9.68 -11.27 45.02
CA GLN A 26 -10.04 -10.21 45.99
C GLN A 26 -8.81 -9.72 46.80
N LEU A 27 -8.36 -8.48 46.51
CA LEU A 27 -8.06 -7.31 47.39
C LEU A 27 -7.13 -7.46 48.65
N PRO A 28 -6.71 -6.36 49.35
CA PRO A 28 -5.41 -5.69 49.19
C PRO A 28 -4.61 -5.58 50.53
N ALA A 29 -3.41 -4.99 50.53
CA ALA A 29 -2.92 -4.07 51.58
C ALA A 29 -1.44 -3.70 51.43
N ASP A 30 -1.17 -2.44 51.80
CA ASP A 30 0.09 -1.78 52.07
C ASP A 30 1.19 -2.61 52.74
N THR A 31 2.44 -2.26 52.46
CA THR A 31 3.39 -1.78 53.49
C THR A 31 4.66 -1.28 52.81
N GLY A 32 5.00 -0.02 53.06
CA GLY A 32 6.31 0.53 52.74
C GLY A 32 7.37 0.04 53.72
N PHE A 33 8.60 -0.10 53.25
CA PHE A 33 9.81 0.02 54.06
C PHE A 33 10.98 0.53 53.20
N THR A 34 11.44 1.72 53.56
CA THR A 34 12.75 2.32 53.24
C THR A 34 13.92 1.48 53.76
N ARG A 35 15.06 1.44 53.04
CA ARG A 35 16.39 1.94 53.49
C ARG A 35 17.54 1.69 52.49
N LEU A 36 18.28 2.79 52.23
CA LEU A 36 19.77 2.98 52.22
C LEU A 36 20.63 2.12 51.25
N SER A 37 21.27 2.71 50.22
CA SER A 37 22.49 3.56 50.18
C SER A 37 23.83 2.80 50.27
N ALA A 38 24.68 2.94 49.25
CA ALA A 38 26.15 3.09 49.28
C ALA A 38 26.69 2.92 47.84
N ASN A 39 27.28 3.97 47.23
CA ASN A 39 28.74 4.21 47.08
C ASN A 39 29.50 3.11 46.31
N SER A 40 30.49 3.34 45.44
CA SER A 40 31.11 4.52 44.82
C SER A 40 32.35 4.00 44.05
N ARG A 41 32.75 4.69 42.96
CA ARG A 41 34.10 4.78 42.36
C ARG A 41 34.76 3.53 41.74
N LEU A 42 35.23 3.69 40.48
CA LEU A 42 36.66 3.67 40.16
C LEU A 42 36.96 4.24 38.76
N ASN A 43 38.07 4.96 38.70
CA ASN A 43 38.57 5.81 37.62
C ASN A 43 39.40 5.04 36.57
N GLY A 44 39.43 5.61 35.36
CA GLY A 44 40.66 6.01 34.66
C GLY A 44 41.41 4.95 33.84
N PHE A 45 41.64 5.24 32.55
CA PHE A 45 42.97 5.57 31.97
C PHE A 45 42.88 5.71 30.44
N VAL A 46 43.43 6.80 29.90
CA VAL A 46 43.72 7.02 28.48
C VAL A 46 45.17 7.44 28.37
N GLN A 47 46.00 6.73 27.59
CA GLN A 47 47.15 7.31 26.89
C GLN A 47 47.76 6.39 25.81
N ARG A 48 47.79 6.96 24.59
CA ARG A 48 48.77 6.89 23.46
C ARG A 48 49.75 5.70 23.34
N TYR A 49 49.91 5.21 22.10
CA TYR A 49 51.24 4.97 21.48
C TYR A 49 51.18 5.07 19.94
N ASN A 50 52.34 5.44 19.37
CA ASN A 50 52.65 5.91 18.01
C ASN A 50 52.95 4.81 16.96
N HIS A 51 52.87 5.22 15.69
CA HIS A 51 53.65 4.88 14.48
C HIS A 51 54.34 3.50 14.32
N TYR A 52 54.16 2.88 13.14
CA TYR A 52 55.27 2.36 12.30
C TYR A 52 54.84 2.21 10.82
N SER A 53 55.83 2.34 9.94
CA SER A 53 55.82 2.47 8.48
C SER A 53 56.09 1.16 7.71
N ALA A 54 55.55 1.10 6.47
CA ALA A 54 56.10 0.56 5.21
C ALA A 54 56.88 -0.78 5.14
N LEU A 55 56.49 -1.68 4.21
CA LEU A 55 57.26 -2.10 3.00
C LEU A 55 56.75 -3.43 2.36
N ASN A 56 56.76 -3.44 1.01
CA ASN A 56 56.95 -4.56 0.04
C ASN A 56 55.94 -5.74 -0.01
N ALA A 57 55.76 -6.48 -1.10
CA ALA A 57 55.93 -6.34 -2.55
C ALA A 57 55.35 -7.63 -3.18
N ALA A 58 54.69 -7.50 -4.35
CA ALA A 58 54.51 -8.47 -5.44
C ALA A 58 54.24 -9.98 -5.17
N GLN A 59 53.14 -10.50 -5.74
CA GLN A 59 53.20 -11.62 -6.68
C GLN A 59 51.93 -11.77 -7.55
N TYR A 60 52.16 -12.02 -8.84
CA TYR A 60 51.22 -12.21 -9.94
C TYR A 60 50.59 -13.61 -9.93
N ILE A 61 49.27 -13.74 -10.15
CA ILE A 61 48.67 -14.81 -10.99
C ILE A 61 47.51 -14.20 -11.80
N ARG A 62 47.50 -14.51 -13.09
CA ARG A 62 46.58 -14.01 -14.13
C ARG A 62 45.53 -15.07 -14.50
N LEU A 63 44.34 -14.57 -14.89
CA LEU A 63 43.24 -15.11 -15.73
C LEU A 63 42.01 -15.75 -15.03
N PRO A 64 40.78 -15.66 -15.60
CA PRO A 64 40.29 -14.80 -16.70
C PRO A 64 39.07 -13.93 -16.32
N GLN A 65 38.97 -12.77 -16.99
CA GLN A 65 37.85 -11.84 -16.90
C GLN A 65 36.58 -12.40 -17.57
N ARG A 66 35.46 -12.43 -16.84
CA ARG A 66 34.11 -12.33 -17.42
C ARG A 66 33.67 -10.86 -17.34
N ARG A 67 33.26 -10.32 -18.48
CA ARG A 67 32.78 -8.94 -18.65
C ARG A 67 31.50 -8.73 -17.83
N CYS A 68 31.56 -7.93 -16.77
CA CYS A 68 30.40 -7.21 -16.25
C CYS A 68 30.35 -5.85 -16.97
N LEU A 69 29.21 -5.56 -17.58
CA LEU A 69 28.92 -4.23 -18.14
C LEU A 69 28.72 -3.24 -16.97
N THR A 70 29.38 -2.11 -17.11
CA THR A 70 29.53 -1.01 -16.15
C THR A 70 28.30 -0.12 -16.10
N TYR A 71 27.84 0.23 -14.89
CA TYR A 71 27.05 1.44 -14.60
C TYR A 71 27.98 2.48 -13.94
N PRO A 72 27.90 3.79 -14.26
CA PRO A 72 28.62 4.82 -13.51
C PRO A 72 27.80 5.35 -12.30
N PRO A 73 28.46 5.95 -11.29
CA PRO A 73 27.99 6.01 -9.91
C PRO A 73 27.51 7.41 -9.48
N LEU A 74 26.81 7.52 -8.35
CA LEU A 74 26.93 8.61 -7.37
C LEU A 74 26.30 8.20 -6.02
N PHE A 75 26.95 8.65 -4.93
CA PHE A 75 26.68 8.45 -3.49
C PHE A 75 27.34 7.24 -2.80
N HIS A 76 28.47 7.55 -2.14
CA HIS A 76 29.19 6.69 -1.20
C HIS A 76 28.75 7.06 0.23
N CYS A 77 28.18 6.11 0.97
CA CYS A 77 27.97 6.21 2.41
C CYS A 77 28.73 5.04 3.04
N THR A 78 29.82 5.32 3.75
CA THR A 78 30.67 4.28 4.36
C THR A 78 30.13 3.88 5.72
N TYR A 79 29.60 2.67 5.83
CA TYR A 79 29.37 1.98 7.10
C TYR A 79 30.53 1.00 7.36
N HIS A 80 31.16 1.08 8.54
CA HIS A 80 32.01 0.00 9.04
C HIS A 80 31.14 -1.03 9.77
N SER A 81 31.21 -2.30 9.35
CA SER A 81 30.59 -3.44 10.02
C SER A 81 31.66 -4.32 10.66
N PRO A 82 31.48 -4.82 11.90
CA PRO A 82 32.21 -5.99 12.36
C PRO A 82 31.62 -7.26 11.72
N SER A 83 32.46 -8.28 11.65
CA SER A 83 32.19 -9.59 11.03
C SER A 83 31.01 -10.33 11.68
N SER A 84 30.01 -10.71 10.88
CA SER A 84 29.00 -11.71 11.25
C SER A 84 28.58 -12.51 10.02
N HIS A 85 28.31 -13.79 10.22
CA HIS A 85 27.99 -14.77 9.18
C HIS A 85 26.88 -14.26 8.23
N ASN A 86 27.14 -14.30 6.92
CA ASN A 86 26.18 -13.98 5.87
C ASN A 86 25.10 -15.08 5.78
N TYR A 87 24.15 -15.08 6.71
CA TYR A 87 22.82 -15.64 6.42
C TYR A 87 22.14 -14.68 5.46
N SER A 88 22.23 -14.94 4.15
CA SER A 88 21.37 -14.28 3.17
C SER A 88 19.92 -14.59 3.53
N THR A 89 19.22 -13.64 4.16
CA THR A 89 17.79 -13.78 4.45
C THR A 89 17.07 -13.84 3.12
N MET A 90 16.62 -15.04 2.74
CA MET A 90 15.82 -15.25 1.54
C MET A 90 14.50 -14.49 1.74
N THR A 91 14.34 -13.37 1.04
CA THR A 91 13.10 -12.57 1.09
C THR A 91 12.14 -12.90 -0.05
N GLU A 92 12.61 -13.66 -1.05
CA GLU A 92 11.79 -14.12 -2.19
C GLU A 92 10.81 -15.21 -1.76
N SER A 93 9.70 -15.29 -2.47
CA SER A 93 8.68 -16.33 -2.28
C SER A 93 8.65 -17.26 -3.49
N THR A 94 8.70 -18.56 -3.25
CA THR A 94 8.75 -19.62 -4.27
C THR A 94 7.58 -20.58 -4.09
N ILE A 95 7.12 -21.18 -5.19
CA ILE A 95 6.05 -22.20 -5.18
C ILE A 95 6.59 -23.64 -5.20
N SER A 96 7.86 -23.84 -5.55
CA SER A 96 8.52 -25.15 -5.55
C SER A 96 10.03 -25.00 -5.27
N PRO A 97 10.52 -25.41 -4.08
CA PRO A 97 9.72 -25.74 -2.90
C PRO A 97 8.86 -24.54 -2.48
N LEU A 98 7.72 -24.78 -1.82
CA LEU A 98 6.90 -23.70 -1.29
C LEU A 98 7.64 -23.04 -0.13
N SER A 99 8.06 -21.79 -0.29
CA SER A 99 8.82 -21.06 0.74
C SER A 99 8.64 -19.55 0.59
N GLY A 100 8.86 -18.80 1.67
CA GLY A 100 8.79 -17.34 1.64
C GLY A 100 8.87 -16.73 3.04
N LEU A 101 9.01 -15.40 3.08
CA LEU A 101 8.96 -14.59 4.29
C LEU A 101 7.74 -13.68 4.21
N TRP A 102 6.99 -13.58 5.31
CA TRP A 102 6.09 -12.47 5.52
C TRP A 102 6.47 -11.75 6.80
N GLN A 103 6.73 -10.46 6.68
CA GLN A 103 7.04 -9.60 7.81
C GLN A 103 5.97 -8.51 7.90
N PRO A 104 5.19 -8.43 9.00
CA PRO A 104 4.08 -7.48 9.10
C PRO A 104 4.57 -6.02 9.10
N THR A 105 3.66 -5.12 8.71
CA THR A 105 3.83 -3.68 8.92
C THR A 105 3.50 -3.31 10.37
N HIS A 106 3.64 -2.03 10.73
CA HIS A 106 3.33 -1.55 12.07
C HIS A 106 1.85 -1.11 12.24
N LEU A 107 0.97 -1.41 11.27
CA LEU A 107 -0.46 -1.13 11.37
C LEU A 107 -1.03 -1.79 12.63
N GLN A 108 -1.65 -0.99 13.49
CA GLN A 108 -2.12 -1.42 14.81
C GLN A 108 -3.60 -1.80 14.79
N LYS A 109 -4.42 -1.02 14.08
CA LYS A 109 -5.88 -1.17 14.08
C LYS A 109 -6.47 -0.92 12.70
N LEU A 110 -7.47 -1.73 12.37
CA LEU A 110 -8.37 -1.53 11.24
C LEU A 110 -9.80 -1.55 11.79
N HIS A 111 -10.48 -0.41 11.76
CA HIS A 111 -11.92 -0.33 12.02
C HIS A 111 -12.66 -0.14 10.70
N TYR A 112 -13.84 -0.73 10.57
CA TYR A 112 -14.62 -0.69 9.35
C TYR A 112 -16.12 -0.71 9.62
N GLY A 113 -16.89 -0.13 8.70
CA GLY A 113 -18.34 -0.04 8.76
C GLY A 113 -18.81 1.37 9.12
N PRO A 114 -20.14 1.61 9.03
CA PRO A 114 -20.73 2.92 9.23
C PRO A 114 -20.43 3.47 10.63
N SER A 115 -20.20 4.78 10.71
CA SER A 115 -19.96 5.51 11.97
C SER A 115 -18.71 5.07 12.74
N THR A 116 -17.81 4.35 12.09
CA THR A 116 -16.51 3.96 12.65
C THR A 116 -15.69 5.17 13.10
N VAL A 117 -15.68 6.26 12.32
CA VAL A 117 -14.94 7.48 12.69
C VAL A 117 -15.53 8.09 13.95
N GLN A 118 -16.86 8.23 14.02
CA GLN A 118 -17.54 8.76 15.20
C GLN A 118 -17.27 7.91 16.45
N THR A 119 -17.24 6.59 16.30
CA THR A 119 -17.14 5.64 17.42
C THR A 119 -15.71 5.48 17.92
N HIS A 120 -14.73 5.46 17.02
CA HIS A 120 -13.38 4.97 17.33
C HIS A 120 -12.27 6.01 17.21
N LEU A 121 -12.49 7.16 16.57
CA LEU A 121 -11.40 8.12 16.30
C LEU A 121 -10.65 8.53 17.58
N LEU A 122 -11.37 8.93 18.62
CA LEU A 122 -10.73 9.45 19.84
C LEU A 122 -9.93 8.38 20.58
N SER A 123 -10.36 7.11 20.55
CA SER A 123 -9.63 5.99 21.15
C SER A 123 -8.47 5.47 20.28
N CYS A 124 -8.32 6.03 19.08
CA CYS A 124 -7.18 5.79 18.19
C CYS A 124 -6.08 6.84 18.35
N LEU A 125 -6.29 7.92 19.11
CA LEU A 125 -5.23 8.86 19.44
C LEU A 125 -4.23 8.24 20.42
N PRO A 126 -2.93 8.59 20.35
CA PRO A 126 -1.90 8.02 21.25
C PRO A 126 -2.20 8.25 22.74
N THR A 127 -2.69 9.45 23.08
CA THR A 127 -2.98 9.87 24.46
C THR A 127 -4.20 10.80 24.51
N ASP A 128 -4.75 11.02 25.71
CA ASP A 128 -5.84 11.97 25.90
C ASP A 128 -5.47 13.43 25.60
N SER A 129 -4.18 13.76 25.70
CA SER A 129 -3.62 15.08 25.39
C SER A 129 -3.14 15.24 23.95
N SER A 130 -3.25 14.19 23.13
CA SER A 130 -2.77 14.22 21.75
C SER A 130 -3.45 15.30 20.92
N LYS A 131 -2.68 15.85 19.98
CA LYS A 131 -3.07 16.98 19.12
C LYS A 131 -2.98 16.55 17.67
N ALA A 132 -4.13 16.54 17.02
CA ALA A 132 -4.29 16.01 15.68
C ALA A 132 -4.45 17.11 14.65
N PHE A 133 -3.68 16.98 13.56
CA PHE A 133 -3.77 17.85 12.40
C PHE A 133 -4.40 17.11 11.21
N ILE A 134 -5.44 17.69 10.60
CA ILE A 134 -6.19 17.07 9.50
C ILE A 134 -5.56 17.44 8.15
N ILE A 135 -5.34 16.45 7.28
CA ILE A 135 -4.88 16.61 5.90
C ILE A 135 -5.98 16.09 4.95
N THR A 136 -6.47 16.95 4.07
CA THR A 136 -7.55 16.59 3.12
C THR A 136 -7.50 17.41 1.83
N GLY A 137 -8.29 16.99 0.84
CA GLY A 137 -8.49 17.72 -0.40
C GLY A 137 -9.64 18.73 -0.33
N ASN A 138 -9.61 19.72 -1.21
CA ASN A 138 -10.54 20.85 -1.20
C ASN A 138 -12.01 20.45 -1.38
N SER A 139 -12.28 19.55 -2.33
CA SER A 139 -13.64 19.08 -2.60
C SER A 139 -14.31 18.46 -1.38
N LEU A 140 -13.58 17.66 -0.59
CA LEU A 140 -14.15 16.99 0.58
C LEU A 140 -14.45 18.01 1.69
N ALA A 141 -13.56 18.97 1.90
CA ALA A 141 -13.72 20.00 2.93
C ALA A 141 -14.83 21.01 2.64
N ILE A 142 -15.05 21.35 1.37
CA ILE A 142 -16.01 22.40 0.98
C ILE A 142 -17.38 21.82 0.62
N LYS A 143 -17.43 20.65 -0.04
CA LYS A 143 -18.69 20.10 -0.59
C LYS A 143 -19.38 19.12 0.36
N THR A 144 -18.79 18.80 1.51
CA THR A 144 -19.35 17.83 2.46
C THR A 144 -19.24 18.36 3.90
N PRO A 145 -20.07 17.87 4.83
CA PRO A 145 -19.95 18.24 6.24
C PRO A 145 -18.82 17.48 6.97
N LEU A 146 -18.20 16.47 6.34
CA LEU A 146 -17.36 15.48 7.00
C LEU A 146 -16.17 16.09 7.75
N ILE A 147 -15.49 17.06 7.15
CA ILE A 147 -14.30 17.68 7.78
C ILE A 147 -14.71 18.52 8.98
N LYS A 148 -15.80 19.30 8.88
CA LYS A 148 -16.32 20.06 10.03
C LYS A 148 -16.81 19.16 11.16
N GLN A 149 -17.43 18.03 10.82
CA GLN A 149 -17.82 17.02 11.81
C GLN A 149 -16.58 16.42 12.50
N LEU A 150 -15.52 16.16 11.74
CA LEU A 150 -14.26 15.64 12.27
C LEU A 150 -13.56 16.66 13.19
N GLU A 151 -13.50 17.92 12.78
CA GLU A 151 -12.99 19.03 13.60
C GLU A 151 -13.78 19.15 14.92
N SER A 152 -15.11 19.12 14.84
CA SER A 152 -15.97 19.14 16.02
C SER A 152 -15.79 17.92 16.92
N LEU A 153 -15.56 16.73 16.35
CA LEU A 153 -15.34 15.50 17.10
C LEU A 153 -14.01 15.53 17.86
N LEU A 154 -12.97 16.07 17.24
CA LEU A 154 -11.66 16.25 17.89
C LEU A 154 -11.70 17.34 18.98
N SER A 155 -12.53 18.37 18.81
CA SER A 155 -12.72 19.44 19.81
C SER A 155 -11.37 20.04 20.23
N THR A 156 -11.04 20.05 21.52
CA THR A 156 -9.77 20.56 22.05
C THR A 156 -8.54 19.79 21.56
N ARG A 157 -8.70 18.62 20.93
CA ARG A 157 -7.61 17.83 20.32
C ARG A 157 -7.32 18.22 18.86
N HIS A 158 -8.14 19.08 18.25
CA HIS A 158 -7.89 19.60 16.90
C HIS A 158 -6.82 20.70 16.94
N ALA A 159 -5.70 20.45 16.25
CA ALA A 159 -4.60 21.43 16.14
C ALA A 159 -4.70 22.27 14.87
N GLY A 160 -5.34 21.76 13.82
CA GLY A 160 -5.51 22.48 12.57
C GLY A 160 -5.93 21.58 11.42
N THR A 161 -6.26 22.20 10.29
CA THR A 161 -6.69 21.52 9.07
C THR A 161 -5.99 22.13 7.86
N PHE A 162 -5.39 21.31 7.01
CA PHE A 162 -4.97 21.68 5.68
C PHE A 162 -5.85 20.96 4.64
N SER A 163 -6.67 21.73 3.94
CA SER A 163 -7.70 21.23 3.03
C SER A 163 -7.43 21.57 1.56
N LYS A 164 -6.17 21.82 1.20
CA LYS A 164 -5.78 22.27 -0.15
C LYS A 164 -4.97 21.24 -0.93
N ILE A 165 -4.88 19.99 -0.47
CA ILE A 165 -4.15 18.95 -1.21
C ILE A 165 -4.77 18.75 -2.59
N GLY A 166 -4.00 19.05 -3.63
CA GLY A 166 -4.35 18.84 -5.02
C GLY A 166 -4.24 17.38 -5.47
N GLU A 167 -4.72 17.12 -6.69
CA GLU A 167 -4.51 15.83 -7.35
C GLU A 167 -3.00 15.55 -7.52
N HIS A 168 -2.61 14.29 -7.35
CA HIS A 168 -1.21 13.84 -7.38
C HIS A 168 -0.27 14.45 -6.31
N ALA A 169 -0.82 15.07 -5.26
CA ALA A 169 -0.05 15.62 -4.13
C ALA A 169 1.12 16.53 -4.59
N PRO A 170 0.84 17.75 -5.10
CA PRO A 170 1.87 18.70 -5.48
C PRO A 170 2.81 19.02 -4.32
N VAL A 171 4.11 19.15 -4.59
CA VAL A 171 5.13 19.42 -3.57
C VAL A 171 4.86 20.73 -2.81
N ALA A 172 4.32 21.74 -3.50
CA ALA A 172 3.97 23.03 -2.90
C ALA A 172 2.90 22.89 -1.80
N ASP A 173 1.95 21.97 -1.97
CA ASP A 173 0.92 21.70 -0.96
C ASP A 173 1.52 21.03 0.28
N LEU A 174 2.48 20.11 0.06
CA LEU A 174 3.22 19.46 1.15
C LEU A 174 4.07 20.44 1.94
N ASP A 175 4.73 21.38 1.25
CA ASP A 175 5.55 22.42 1.88
C ASP A 175 4.69 23.32 2.77
N ALA A 176 3.54 23.77 2.25
CA ALA A 176 2.61 24.60 2.99
C ALA A 176 2.05 23.88 4.23
N ALA A 177 1.63 22.62 4.08
CA ALA A 177 1.09 21.83 5.19
C ALA A 177 2.16 21.51 6.25
N THR A 178 3.38 21.15 5.81
CA THR A 178 4.51 20.87 6.71
C THR A 178 4.88 22.09 7.53
N LYS A 179 4.87 23.29 6.91
CA LYS A 179 5.14 24.54 7.60
C LYS A 179 4.12 24.78 8.72
N LEU A 180 2.83 24.68 8.43
CA LEU A 180 1.76 24.89 9.41
C LEU A 180 1.85 23.92 10.59
N ILE A 181 2.13 22.64 10.31
CA ILE A 181 2.31 21.65 11.38
C ILE A 181 3.54 21.97 12.23
N SER A 182 4.64 22.39 11.61
CA SER A 182 5.89 22.71 12.33
C SER A 182 5.81 23.95 13.23
N GLU A 183 4.81 24.81 13.02
CA GLU A 183 4.56 25.99 13.87
C GLU A 183 3.94 25.62 15.22
N ASP A 184 3.33 24.43 15.35
CA ASP A 184 2.76 23.90 16.59
C ASP A 184 3.48 22.61 17.01
N GLY A 185 4.48 22.76 17.89
CA GLY A 185 5.24 21.63 18.44
C GLY A 185 4.43 20.66 19.31
N SER A 186 3.15 20.93 19.57
CA SER A 186 2.28 20.00 20.29
C SER A 186 1.66 18.93 19.39
N VAL A 187 1.67 19.11 18.06
CA VAL A 187 1.11 18.15 17.11
C VAL A 187 1.89 16.84 17.14
N ASP A 188 1.22 15.76 17.55
CA ASP A 188 1.76 14.40 17.59
C ASP A 188 1.06 13.45 16.61
N THR A 189 -0.06 13.88 16.03
CA THR A 189 -0.93 13.04 15.21
C THR A 189 -1.30 13.74 13.91
N VAL A 190 -1.26 13.02 12.79
CA VAL A 190 -1.81 13.44 11.51
C VAL A 190 -2.99 12.55 11.13
N ILE A 191 -4.10 13.17 10.71
CA ILE A 191 -5.29 12.46 10.23
C ILE A 191 -5.48 12.78 8.74
N SER A 192 -5.29 11.80 7.87
CA SER A 192 -5.56 11.99 6.43
C SER A 192 -6.96 11.54 6.07
N VAL A 193 -7.71 12.39 5.38
CA VAL A 193 -9.08 12.10 4.91
C VAL A 193 -9.19 12.29 3.41
N GLY A 194 -9.54 11.22 2.67
CA GLY A 194 -9.72 11.28 1.22
C GLY A 194 -9.20 10.06 0.49
N GLY A 195 -8.82 10.23 -0.79
CA GLY A 195 -8.16 9.19 -1.57
C GLY A 195 -6.64 9.17 -1.39
N GLY A 196 -5.93 8.61 -2.37
CA GLY A 196 -4.47 8.48 -2.31
C GLY A 196 -3.71 9.80 -2.12
N SER A 197 -4.14 10.91 -2.74
CA SER A 197 -3.37 12.17 -2.66
C SER A 197 -3.27 12.72 -1.23
N PRO A 198 -4.37 12.92 -0.46
CA PRO A 198 -4.26 13.33 0.94
C PRO A 198 -3.52 12.33 1.84
N ILE A 199 -3.69 11.02 1.60
CA ILE A 199 -3.03 9.98 2.39
C ILE A 199 -1.52 10.01 2.17
N ASP A 200 -1.06 10.01 0.91
CA ASP A 200 0.35 10.11 0.58
C ASP A 200 0.94 11.45 1.03
N SER A 201 0.15 12.53 1.00
CA SER A 201 0.58 13.82 1.51
C SER A 201 0.88 13.78 3.01
N ALA A 202 -0.01 13.21 3.81
CA ALA A 202 0.21 13.06 5.25
C ALA A 202 1.47 12.25 5.57
N LYS A 203 1.71 11.17 4.81
CA LYS A 203 2.94 10.37 4.93
C LYS A 203 4.20 11.17 4.60
N ALA A 204 4.19 11.88 3.46
CA ALA A 204 5.33 12.70 3.05
C ALA A 204 5.60 13.85 4.03
N ILE A 205 4.56 14.44 4.61
CA ILE A 205 4.69 15.45 5.68
C ILE A 205 5.32 14.83 6.93
N SER A 206 4.84 13.68 7.39
CA SER A 206 5.43 12.96 8.53
C SER A 206 6.91 12.63 8.30
N TYR A 207 7.26 12.15 7.10
CA TYR A 207 8.65 11.93 6.68
C TYR A 207 9.51 13.20 6.79
N ARG A 208 9.03 14.32 6.26
CA ARG A 208 9.77 15.60 6.25
C ARG A 208 9.96 16.17 7.66
N LEU A 209 8.99 15.97 8.54
CA LEU A 209 9.10 16.36 9.95
C LEU A 209 10.06 15.43 10.70
N HIS A 210 10.05 14.13 10.40
CA HIS A 210 11.00 13.18 10.96
C HIS A 210 12.45 13.55 10.61
N GLU A 211 12.74 13.86 9.35
CA GLU A 211 14.08 14.29 8.92
C GLU A 211 14.59 15.53 9.69
N LYS A 212 13.69 16.40 10.16
CA LYS A 212 14.05 17.61 10.90
C LYS A 212 14.11 17.41 12.41
N THR A 213 13.28 16.52 12.96
CA THR A 213 13.03 16.43 14.42
C THR A 213 13.43 15.09 15.03
N GLY A 214 13.66 14.07 14.21
CA GLY A 214 13.83 12.68 14.63
C GLY A 214 12.52 11.96 15.00
N ASN A 215 11.37 12.64 14.98
CA ASN A 215 10.09 12.08 15.43
C ASN A 215 9.12 11.84 14.27
N TRP A 216 8.45 10.70 14.27
CA TRP A 216 7.34 10.40 13.37
C TRP A 216 6.01 10.86 13.98
N LEU A 217 5.10 11.38 13.15
CA LEU A 217 3.72 11.61 13.58
C LEU A 217 2.95 10.29 13.61
N HIS A 218 2.11 10.10 14.62
CA HIS A 218 1.11 9.04 14.60
C HIS A 218 0.11 9.30 13.47
N HIS A 219 -0.08 8.34 12.56
CA HIS A 219 -0.91 8.56 11.38
C HIS A 219 -2.20 7.72 11.43
N ILE A 220 -3.34 8.39 11.41
CA ILE A 220 -4.67 7.80 11.23
C ILE A 220 -5.17 8.10 9.81
N ALA A 221 -5.50 7.08 9.04
CA ALA A 221 -6.07 7.24 7.71
C ALA A 221 -7.58 6.98 7.71
N ILE A 222 -8.33 7.85 7.04
CA ILE A 222 -9.78 7.74 6.78
C ILE A 222 -9.97 7.74 5.24
N PRO A 223 -9.83 6.57 4.58
CA PRO A 223 -9.89 6.50 3.12
C PRO A 223 -11.34 6.64 2.62
N THR A 224 -11.55 7.49 1.62
CA THR A 224 -12.85 7.65 0.95
C THR A 224 -12.90 6.98 -0.42
N THR A 225 -11.77 6.51 -0.93
CA THR A 225 -11.64 5.80 -2.22
C THR A 225 -11.02 4.43 -2.01
N LEU A 226 -11.07 3.58 -3.03
CA LEU A 226 -10.54 2.20 -2.96
C LEU A 226 -9.06 2.11 -3.38
N SER A 227 -8.32 3.21 -3.25
CA SER A 227 -6.93 3.30 -3.75
C SER A 227 -5.89 2.49 -2.96
N ALA A 228 -6.22 2.05 -1.74
CA ALA A 228 -5.33 1.31 -0.84
C ALA A 228 -3.98 1.99 -0.54
N SER A 229 -3.88 3.32 -0.67
CA SER A 229 -2.66 4.08 -0.36
C SER A 229 -2.24 3.87 1.09
N GLU A 230 -3.21 3.84 2.00
CA GLU A 230 -3.08 3.54 3.42
C GLU A 230 -2.42 2.18 3.73
N CYS A 231 -2.27 1.28 2.76
CA CYS A 231 -1.61 -0.01 2.99
C CYS A 231 -0.10 0.00 2.71
N THR A 232 0.45 1.11 2.20
CA THR A 232 1.81 1.13 1.63
C THR A 232 2.82 1.87 2.52
N MET A 233 4.09 1.48 2.42
CA MET A 233 5.24 2.16 3.05
C MET A 233 5.80 3.31 2.20
N MET A 234 5.04 3.79 1.21
CA MET A 234 5.48 4.78 0.24
C MET A 234 4.52 5.97 0.24
N ALA A 235 5.07 7.14 -0.10
CA ALA A 235 4.32 8.35 -0.34
C ALA A 235 4.77 8.95 -1.67
N GLY A 236 3.89 9.00 -2.68
CA GLY A 236 4.20 9.58 -3.97
C GLY A 236 3.70 11.01 -4.09
N TYR A 237 4.55 11.95 -4.52
CA TYR A 237 4.18 13.35 -4.74
C TYR A 237 4.78 13.90 -6.04
N THR A 238 4.27 15.05 -6.49
CA THR A 238 4.65 15.63 -7.78
C THR A 238 5.51 16.86 -7.56
N GLU A 239 6.72 16.87 -8.12
CA GLU A 239 7.66 17.98 -8.07
C GLU A 239 7.16 19.18 -8.90
N SER A 240 7.76 20.35 -8.69
CA SER A 240 7.40 21.58 -9.41
C SER A 240 7.59 21.49 -10.92
N ASN A 241 8.48 20.59 -11.39
CA ASN A 241 8.72 20.28 -12.79
C ASN A 241 7.74 19.22 -13.37
N GLY A 242 6.74 18.80 -12.60
CA GLY A 242 5.75 17.79 -12.99
C GLY A 242 6.23 16.33 -12.85
N VAL A 243 7.47 16.10 -12.42
CA VAL A 243 8.01 14.74 -12.23
C VAL A 243 7.42 14.13 -10.96
N LYS A 244 6.89 12.91 -11.07
CA LYS A 244 6.45 12.13 -9.92
C LYS A 244 7.67 11.55 -9.20
N THR A 245 7.78 11.79 -7.91
CA THR A 245 8.79 11.21 -7.01
C THR A 245 8.09 10.62 -5.78
N GLY A 246 8.87 10.10 -4.84
CA GLY A 246 8.33 9.65 -3.56
C GLY A 246 9.38 9.35 -2.51
N VAL A 247 8.89 9.12 -1.30
CA VAL A 247 9.69 8.66 -0.16
C VAL A 247 9.17 7.30 0.31
N ARG A 248 10.06 6.49 0.91
CA ARG A 248 9.72 5.16 1.42
C ARG A 248 10.34 4.96 2.79
N ALA A 249 9.52 4.57 3.76
CA ALA A 249 9.94 4.15 5.10
C ALA A 249 8.89 3.20 5.69
N PRO A 250 9.27 2.16 6.44
CA PRO A 250 8.32 1.29 7.16
C PRO A 250 7.31 2.05 8.01
N GLU A 251 7.71 3.19 8.57
CA GLU A 251 6.95 4.11 9.41
C GLU A 251 5.91 4.93 8.64
N LEU A 252 5.90 4.89 7.30
CA LEU A 252 4.90 5.58 6.47
C LEU A 252 3.57 4.84 6.34
N VAL A 253 3.48 3.59 6.78
CA VAL A 253 2.17 2.94 6.89
C VAL A 253 1.39 3.68 7.99
N PRO A 254 0.10 4.02 7.83
CA PRO A 254 -0.69 4.55 8.92
C PRO A 254 -0.74 3.56 10.09
N SER A 255 -0.70 4.09 11.31
CA SER A 255 -0.87 3.28 12.52
C SER A 255 -2.31 2.77 12.67
N VAL A 256 -3.29 3.52 12.16
CA VAL A 256 -4.70 3.16 12.19
C VAL A 256 -5.37 3.45 10.85
N VAL A 257 -6.24 2.55 10.39
CA VAL A 257 -7.14 2.78 9.26
C VAL A 257 -8.59 2.69 9.73
N LEU A 258 -9.38 3.70 9.34
CA LEU A 258 -10.81 3.80 9.61
C LEU A 258 -11.58 3.80 8.29
N TYR A 259 -12.10 2.64 7.87
CA TYR A 259 -12.99 2.54 6.71
C TYR A 259 -14.43 2.82 7.12
N ASP A 260 -14.80 4.08 7.08
CA ASP A 260 -16.18 4.50 7.33
C ASP A 260 -16.94 4.65 6.02
N SER A 261 -17.97 3.83 5.82
CA SER A 261 -18.80 3.86 4.62
C SER A 261 -19.47 5.22 4.44
N ALA A 262 -19.82 5.92 5.54
CA ALA A 262 -20.44 7.24 5.48
C ALA A 262 -19.52 8.29 4.85
N PHE A 263 -18.19 8.15 5.03
CA PHE A 263 -17.21 9.00 4.36
C PHE A 263 -17.07 8.65 2.87
N ALA A 264 -17.10 7.37 2.54
CA ALA A 264 -17.01 6.90 1.16
C ALA A 264 -18.26 7.21 0.31
N LEU A 265 -19.44 7.38 0.91
CA LEU A 265 -20.69 7.76 0.23
C LEU A 265 -20.60 9.08 -0.55
N HIS A 266 -19.65 9.94 -0.18
CA HIS A 266 -19.40 11.24 -0.82
C HIS A 266 -18.44 11.17 -2.01
N THR A 267 -17.81 10.01 -2.25
CA THR A 267 -16.93 9.83 -3.39
C THR A 267 -17.74 9.72 -4.69
N PRO A 268 -17.41 10.48 -5.74
CA PRO A 268 -18.07 10.36 -7.03
C PRO A 268 -17.99 8.92 -7.57
N GLU A 269 -19.08 8.41 -8.13
CA GLU A 269 -19.20 7.01 -8.58
C GLU A 269 -18.05 6.59 -9.51
N ARG A 270 -17.75 7.41 -10.54
CA ARG A 270 -16.63 7.13 -11.47
C ARG A 270 -15.29 7.01 -10.76
N LEU A 271 -15.05 7.82 -9.73
CA LEU A 271 -13.82 7.77 -8.94
C LEU A 271 -13.78 6.51 -8.05
N PHE A 272 -14.91 6.17 -7.42
CA PHE A 272 -15.01 4.97 -6.58
C PHE A 272 -14.80 3.70 -7.41
N LEU A 273 -15.49 3.57 -8.54
CA LEU A 273 -15.36 2.42 -9.44
C LEU A 273 -13.95 2.29 -10.03
N SER A 274 -13.37 3.39 -10.53
CA SER A 274 -12.01 3.34 -11.13
C SER A 274 -10.93 3.06 -10.09
N THR A 275 -11.05 3.57 -8.86
CA THR A 275 -10.14 3.19 -7.77
C THR A 275 -10.36 1.74 -7.31
N GLY A 276 -11.57 1.20 -7.46
CA GLY A 276 -11.83 -0.24 -7.26
C GLY A 276 -11.14 -1.11 -8.31
N MET A 277 -11.11 -0.69 -9.57
CA MET A 277 -10.32 -1.37 -10.61
C MET A 277 -8.81 -1.29 -10.34
N ARG A 278 -8.33 -0.23 -9.70
CA ARG A 278 -6.95 -0.17 -9.20
C ARG A 278 -6.68 -1.18 -8.08
N ALA A 279 -7.62 -1.34 -7.14
CA ALA A 279 -7.50 -2.41 -6.13
C ALA A 279 -7.47 -3.81 -6.77
N MET A 280 -8.21 -4.02 -7.86
CA MET A 280 -8.15 -5.27 -8.63
C MET A 280 -6.76 -5.47 -9.24
N ASP A 281 -6.18 -4.40 -9.79
CA ASP A 281 -4.82 -4.38 -10.33
C ASP A 281 -3.80 -4.82 -9.27
N HIS A 282 -3.84 -4.20 -8.08
CA HIS A 282 -3.00 -4.61 -6.95
C HIS A 282 -3.10 -6.11 -6.64
N ALA A 283 -4.34 -6.61 -6.49
CA ALA A 283 -4.59 -7.99 -6.14
C ALA A 283 -4.04 -8.96 -7.20
N VAL A 284 -4.27 -8.68 -8.48
CA VAL A 284 -3.82 -9.53 -9.58
C VAL A 284 -2.30 -9.51 -9.71
N GLU A 285 -1.66 -8.34 -9.66
CA GLU A 285 -0.20 -8.26 -9.82
C GLU A 285 0.57 -8.91 -8.68
N LEU A 286 0.02 -8.93 -7.45
CA LEU A 286 0.63 -9.62 -6.33
C LEU A 286 0.69 -11.14 -6.48
N LEU A 287 -0.22 -11.75 -7.23
CA LEU A 287 -0.21 -13.20 -7.44
C LEU A 287 1.08 -13.67 -8.12
N TYR A 288 1.59 -12.88 -9.06
CA TYR A 288 2.84 -13.17 -9.78
C TYR A 288 4.05 -12.37 -9.30
N HIS A 289 3.92 -11.60 -8.20
CA HIS A 289 5.04 -10.86 -7.63
C HIS A 289 6.00 -11.81 -6.89
N GLY A 290 7.31 -11.69 -7.17
CA GLY A 290 8.33 -12.61 -6.66
C GLY A 290 8.59 -12.52 -5.14
N TYR A 291 8.28 -11.38 -4.52
CA TYR A 291 8.44 -11.18 -3.07
C TYR A 291 7.12 -11.25 -2.29
N ALA A 292 5.97 -11.40 -2.97
CA ALA A 292 4.69 -11.52 -2.27
C ALA A 292 4.60 -12.91 -1.64
N SER A 293 4.37 -12.96 -0.32
CA SER A 293 4.25 -14.22 0.41
C SER A 293 3.00 -15.00 0.00
N GLU A 294 3.09 -16.32 -0.01
CA GLU A 294 1.92 -17.16 -0.28
C GLU A 294 0.82 -16.90 0.77
N MET A 295 1.21 -16.91 2.05
CA MET A 295 0.38 -16.50 3.17
C MET A 295 1.03 -15.29 3.89
N PRO A 296 0.29 -14.22 4.20
CA PRO A 296 -1.10 -13.96 3.84
C PRO A 296 -1.29 -13.28 2.48
N ALA A 297 -0.24 -12.70 1.87
CA ALA A 297 -0.41 -11.75 0.77
C ALA A 297 -1.19 -12.32 -0.43
N LYS A 298 -0.77 -13.45 -1.01
CA LYS A 298 -1.45 -14.02 -2.19
C LYS A 298 -2.84 -14.58 -1.88
N TRP A 299 -3.04 -15.16 -0.71
CA TRP A 299 -4.35 -15.67 -0.30
C TRP A 299 -5.38 -14.53 -0.14
N CYS A 300 -4.98 -13.44 0.50
CA CYS A 300 -5.81 -12.24 0.60
C CYS A 300 -6.04 -11.61 -0.77
N ALA A 301 -5.04 -11.59 -1.65
CA ALA A 301 -5.19 -11.08 -3.01
C ALA A 301 -6.23 -11.87 -3.84
N LEU A 302 -6.28 -13.20 -3.73
CA LEU A 302 -7.32 -14.00 -4.39
C LEU A 302 -8.73 -13.62 -3.92
N GLN A 303 -8.91 -13.50 -2.60
CA GLN A 303 -10.20 -13.10 -2.02
C GLN A 303 -10.57 -11.66 -2.42
N ALA A 304 -9.61 -10.74 -2.35
CA ALA A 304 -9.79 -9.35 -2.76
C ALA A 304 -10.26 -9.25 -4.22
N ALA A 305 -9.60 -9.96 -5.14
CA ALA A 305 -9.97 -9.96 -6.55
C ALA A 305 -11.39 -10.52 -6.78
N GLY A 306 -11.77 -11.62 -6.12
CA GLY A 306 -13.13 -12.14 -6.20
C GLY A 306 -14.18 -11.14 -5.70
N GLU A 307 -13.92 -10.55 -4.54
CA GLU A 307 -14.81 -9.58 -3.90
C GLU A 307 -14.94 -8.28 -4.72
N LEU A 308 -13.85 -7.77 -5.29
CA LEU A 308 -13.87 -6.61 -6.18
C LEU A 308 -14.62 -6.91 -7.48
N TYR A 309 -14.43 -8.11 -8.05
CA TYR A 309 -15.09 -8.50 -9.29
C TYR A 309 -16.62 -8.49 -9.14
N GLN A 310 -17.14 -9.02 -8.04
CA GLN A 310 -18.57 -9.06 -7.78
C GLN A 310 -19.08 -7.72 -7.21
N GLY A 311 -18.41 -7.22 -6.17
CA GLY A 311 -18.85 -6.04 -5.41
C GLY A 311 -18.89 -4.76 -6.23
N LEU A 312 -18.02 -4.57 -7.24
CA LEU A 312 -18.09 -3.37 -8.09
C LEU A 312 -19.36 -3.32 -8.94
N ARG A 313 -19.89 -4.49 -9.35
CA ARG A 313 -21.18 -4.60 -10.04
C ARG A 313 -22.35 -4.33 -9.10
N GLU A 314 -22.25 -4.82 -7.86
CA GLU A 314 -23.23 -4.56 -6.80
C GLU A 314 -23.29 -3.06 -6.49
N TYR A 315 -22.13 -2.42 -6.30
CA TYR A 315 -22.02 -0.98 -6.05
C TYR A 315 -22.63 -0.17 -7.19
N LYS A 316 -22.35 -0.53 -8.45
CA LYS A 316 -22.92 0.18 -9.61
C LYS A 316 -24.46 0.13 -9.65
N LYS A 317 -25.08 -0.93 -9.13
CA LYS A 317 -26.55 -1.03 -9.02
C LYS A 317 -27.10 -0.15 -7.90
N ASN A 318 -26.38 -0.04 -6.78
CA ASN A 318 -26.77 0.79 -5.65
C ASN A 318 -25.54 1.44 -4.98
N PRO A 319 -25.10 2.62 -5.45
CA PRO A 319 -23.89 3.29 -4.95
C PRO A 319 -24.08 3.91 -3.55
N LYS A 320 -25.22 3.68 -2.91
CA LYS A 320 -25.55 4.12 -1.55
C LYS A 320 -25.63 2.96 -0.55
N ASP A 321 -25.41 1.72 -0.99
CA ASP A 321 -25.35 0.58 -0.09
C ASP A 321 -24.03 0.57 0.70
N GLU A 322 -24.11 0.95 1.97
CA GLU A 322 -22.99 1.00 2.89
C GLU A 322 -22.36 -0.37 3.16
N GLN A 323 -23.14 -1.46 3.08
CA GLN A 323 -22.60 -2.81 3.25
C GLN A 323 -21.69 -3.16 2.09
N THR A 324 -22.13 -2.91 0.85
CA THR A 324 -21.30 -3.10 -0.35
C THR A 324 -20.07 -2.20 -0.33
N ILE A 325 -20.21 -0.93 0.06
CA ILE A 325 -19.07 0.00 0.20
C ILE A 325 -18.04 -0.51 1.21
N THR A 326 -18.50 -0.97 2.40
CA THR A 326 -17.62 -1.50 3.45
C THR A 326 -16.89 -2.75 2.97
N ARG A 327 -17.60 -3.67 2.32
CA ARG A 327 -17.01 -4.87 1.71
C ARG A 327 -15.93 -4.52 0.69
N LEU A 328 -16.18 -3.55 -0.18
CA LEU A 328 -15.20 -3.07 -1.17
C LEU A 328 -13.99 -2.37 -0.53
N GLN A 329 -14.19 -1.60 0.54
CA GLN A 329 -13.08 -1.03 1.33
C GLN A 329 -12.19 -2.12 1.92
N LEU A 330 -12.79 -3.18 2.48
CA LEU A 330 -12.05 -4.33 2.99
C LEU A 330 -11.35 -5.14 1.88
N ALA A 331 -11.96 -5.24 0.70
CA ALA A 331 -11.32 -5.87 -0.46
C ALA A 331 -10.12 -5.04 -0.96
N ALA A 332 -10.26 -3.71 -1.00
CA ALA A 332 -9.15 -2.81 -1.29
C ALA A 332 -8.02 -2.96 -0.27
N PHE A 333 -8.35 -3.04 1.02
CA PHE A 333 -7.37 -3.37 2.05
C PHE A 333 -6.71 -4.72 1.80
N ALA A 334 -7.47 -5.79 1.57
CA ALA A 334 -6.92 -7.11 1.32
C ALA A 334 -6.01 -7.17 0.08
N SER A 335 -6.15 -6.24 -0.87
CA SER A 335 -5.30 -6.12 -2.06
C SER A 335 -3.86 -5.67 -1.77
N LEU A 336 -3.60 -4.93 -0.68
CA LEU A 336 -2.25 -4.42 -0.33
C LEU A 336 -1.89 -4.44 1.17
N GLY A 337 -2.86 -4.55 2.07
CA GLY A 337 -2.68 -4.49 3.53
C GLY A 337 -1.77 -5.58 4.08
N PHE A 338 -1.56 -6.65 3.30
CA PHE A 338 -0.73 -7.79 3.64
C PHE A 338 0.58 -7.87 2.86
N LEU A 339 1.00 -6.82 2.14
CA LEU A 339 2.28 -6.76 1.40
C LEU A 339 3.48 -7.19 2.26
N GLY A 340 3.50 -6.75 3.52
CA GLY A 340 4.61 -6.90 4.44
C GLY A 340 5.80 -5.99 4.13
N THR A 341 6.70 -5.81 5.10
CA THR A 341 7.89 -4.95 4.97
C THR A 341 8.99 -5.59 4.11
N ASN A 342 8.93 -6.91 3.93
CA ASN A 342 9.88 -7.69 3.13
C ASN A 342 9.66 -7.57 1.60
N LEU A 343 8.55 -6.97 1.15
CA LEU A 343 8.31 -6.74 -0.27
C LEU A 343 9.34 -5.76 -0.85
N LYS A 344 10.04 -6.18 -1.90
CA LYS A 344 11.02 -5.38 -2.65
C LYS A 344 10.52 -5.14 -4.08
N GLY A 345 10.89 -3.98 -4.64
CA GLY A 345 10.47 -3.58 -5.98
C GLY A 345 9.08 -2.96 -6.03
N GLY A 346 8.70 -2.47 -7.21
CA GLY A 346 7.34 -2.04 -7.50
C GLY A 346 6.43 -3.22 -7.84
N LEU A 347 5.16 -2.92 -8.08
CA LEU A 347 4.23 -3.89 -8.66
C LEU A 347 4.60 -4.17 -10.13
N GLY A 348 3.74 -4.89 -10.85
CA GLY A 348 4.07 -5.41 -12.17
C GLY A 348 3.92 -4.40 -13.31
N LEU A 349 3.71 -4.95 -14.52
CA LEU A 349 3.69 -4.20 -15.76
C LEU A 349 2.49 -3.26 -15.84
N SER A 350 1.34 -3.61 -15.26
CA SER A 350 0.15 -2.75 -15.30
C SER A 350 0.41 -1.44 -14.54
N HIS A 351 1.00 -1.52 -13.34
CA HIS A 351 1.41 -0.32 -12.61
C HIS A 351 2.53 0.45 -13.32
N SER A 352 3.49 -0.24 -13.93
CA SER A 352 4.57 0.42 -14.69
C SER A 352 4.03 1.21 -15.88
N LEU A 353 3.05 0.66 -16.61
CA LEU A 353 2.29 1.39 -17.64
C LEU A 353 1.46 2.53 -17.01
N GLY A 354 0.83 2.28 -15.86
CA GLY A 354 0.09 3.31 -15.13
C GLY A 354 0.94 4.54 -14.77
N TYR A 355 2.20 4.35 -14.37
CA TYR A 355 3.13 5.46 -14.16
C TYR A 355 3.54 6.15 -15.46
N ALA A 356 3.75 5.37 -16.54
CA ALA A 356 4.07 5.92 -17.86
C ALA A 356 2.93 6.73 -18.48
N LEU A 357 1.68 6.42 -18.11
CA LEU A 357 0.46 7.06 -18.63
C LEU A 357 -0.06 8.17 -17.71
N GLY A 358 0.01 8.00 -16.40
CA GLY A 358 -0.71 8.83 -15.44
C GLY A 358 -0.18 10.28 -15.39
N SER A 359 0.98 10.47 -14.77
CA SER A 359 1.55 11.82 -14.57
C SER A 359 1.88 12.55 -15.90
N PRO A 360 2.45 11.91 -16.93
CA PRO A 360 2.79 12.61 -18.17
C PRO A 360 1.59 13.13 -18.97
N TYR A 361 0.42 12.49 -18.85
CA TYR A 361 -0.76 12.82 -19.66
C TYR A 361 -1.99 13.18 -18.82
N GLY A 362 -1.82 13.36 -17.50
CA GLY A 362 -2.92 13.71 -16.59
C GLY A 362 -4.02 12.65 -16.48
N ILE A 363 -3.70 11.37 -16.73
CA ILE A 363 -4.68 10.28 -16.64
C ILE A 363 -4.78 9.81 -15.18
N PRO A 364 -5.97 9.81 -14.56
CA PRO A 364 -6.12 9.34 -13.18
C PRO A 364 -5.67 7.89 -13.03
N HIS A 365 -4.97 7.56 -11.94
CA HIS A 365 -4.34 6.24 -11.78
C HIS A 365 -5.35 5.07 -11.76
N GLY A 366 -6.58 5.30 -11.28
CA GLY A 366 -7.65 4.29 -11.38
C GLY A 366 -8.06 4.00 -12.82
N ILE A 367 -8.05 5.02 -13.67
CA ILE A 367 -8.34 4.91 -15.10
C ILE A 367 -7.18 4.21 -15.82
N THR A 368 -5.93 4.47 -15.45
CA THR A 368 -4.81 3.74 -16.07
C THR A 368 -4.94 2.23 -15.84
N SER A 369 -5.32 1.78 -14.64
CA SER A 369 -5.60 0.35 -14.38
C SER A 369 -6.76 -0.20 -15.23
N CYS A 370 -7.78 0.61 -15.50
CA CYS A 370 -8.87 0.22 -16.41
C CYS A 370 -8.37 0.03 -17.85
N LEU A 371 -7.43 0.86 -18.30
CA LEU A 371 -6.82 0.77 -19.62
C LEU A 371 -5.83 -0.40 -19.74
N THR A 372 -5.12 -0.76 -18.67
CA THR A 372 -3.93 -1.64 -18.80
C THR A 372 -4.13 -3.05 -18.27
N LEU A 373 -4.79 -3.24 -17.12
CA LEU A 373 -4.70 -4.49 -16.35
C LEU A 373 -5.11 -5.72 -17.16
N GLY A 374 -6.29 -5.69 -17.78
CA GLY A 374 -6.81 -6.85 -18.51
C GLY A 374 -5.90 -7.26 -19.67
N HIS A 375 -5.37 -6.29 -20.41
CA HIS A 375 -4.41 -6.54 -21.49
C HIS A 375 -3.07 -7.07 -20.98
N VAL A 376 -2.58 -6.55 -19.84
CA VAL A 376 -1.36 -7.04 -19.20
C VAL A 376 -1.52 -8.48 -18.74
N VAL A 377 -2.68 -8.84 -18.19
CA VAL A 377 -2.98 -10.22 -17.78
C VAL A 377 -2.99 -11.17 -18.99
N VAL A 378 -3.57 -10.75 -20.12
CA VAL A 378 -3.51 -11.52 -21.37
C VAL A 378 -2.06 -11.70 -21.83
N LEU A 379 -1.23 -10.66 -21.78
CA LEU A 379 0.20 -10.78 -22.11
C LEU A 379 0.93 -11.72 -21.13
N LYS A 380 0.63 -11.63 -19.83
CA LYS A 380 1.23 -12.46 -18.78
C LYS A 380 0.78 -13.93 -18.83
N SER A 381 -0.31 -14.26 -19.51
CA SER A 381 -0.72 -15.65 -19.72
C SER A 381 0.27 -16.44 -20.59
N GLU A 382 1.14 -15.75 -21.33
CA GLU A 382 2.24 -16.34 -22.10
C GLU A 382 3.50 -16.62 -21.26
N ASP A 383 3.56 -16.15 -20.01
CA ASP A 383 4.58 -16.58 -19.04
C ASP A 383 4.03 -17.72 -18.18
N GLY A 384 4.64 -18.90 -18.21
CA GLY A 384 4.10 -20.09 -17.53
C GLY A 384 3.98 -19.93 -16.00
N LYS A 385 4.89 -19.17 -15.37
CA LYS A 385 4.87 -18.95 -13.91
C LYS A 385 3.76 -17.97 -13.53
N ALA A 386 3.63 -16.86 -14.26
CA ALA A 386 2.58 -15.89 -14.05
C ALA A 386 1.20 -16.47 -14.39
N ALA A 387 1.08 -17.20 -15.50
CA ALA A 387 -0.14 -17.88 -15.90
C ALA A 387 -0.66 -18.82 -14.80
N GLY A 388 0.22 -19.66 -14.23
CA GLY A 388 -0.18 -20.55 -13.14
C GLY A 388 -0.66 -19.83 -11.88
N GLN A 389 -0.12 -18.63 -11.59
CA GLN A 389 -0.60 -17.81 -10.48
C GLN A 389 -1.94 -17.12 -10.78
N VAL A 390 -2.10 -16.55 -11.98
CA VAL A 390 -3.34 -15.88 -12.39
C VAL A 390 -4.50 -16.87 -12.55
N ALA A 391 -4.25 -18.08 -13.08
CA ALA A 391 -5.27 -19.11 -13.27
C ALA A 391 -5.98 -19.52 -11.96
N ARG A 392 -5.35 -19.29 -10.80
CA ARG A 392 -5.94 -19.48 -9.48
C ARG A 392 -7.18 -18.60 -9.24
N LEU A 393 -7.35 -17.52 -9.99
CA LEU A 393 -8.51 -16.62 -9.88
C LEU A 393 -9.78 -17.19 -10.50
N MET A 394 -9.71 -18.19 -11.38
CA MET A 394 -10.89 -18.71 -12.09
C MET A 394 -12.08 -19.00 -11.14
N PRO A 395 -11.92 -19.73 -10.02
CA PRO A 395 -13.02 -19.99 -9.08
C PRO A 395 -13.56 -18.73 -8.39
N PHE A 396 -12.69 -17.74 -8.13
CA PHE A 396 -13.07 -16.47 -7.50
C PHE A 396 -13.87 -15.57 -8.46
N LEU A 397 -13.71 -15.77 -9.76
CA LEU A 397 -14.47 -15.08 -10.81
C LEU A 397 -15.70 -15.87 -11.28
N GLY A 398 -16.06 -16.95 -10.57
CA GLY A 398 -17.23 -17.79 -10.86
C GLY A 398 -17.02 -18.84 -11.95
N GLU A 399 -15.77 -19.15 -12.31
CA GLU A 399 -15.43 -20.12 -13.36
C GLU A 399 -14.76 -21.39 -12.82
N LYS A 400 -14.79 -22.45 -13.62
CA LYS A 400 -13.99 -23.65 -13.37
C LYS A 400 -12.66 -23.55 -14.10
N ARG A 401 -11.59 -24.05 -13.48
CA ARG A 401 -10.30 -24.21 -14.16
C ARG A 401 -10.42 -25.25 -15.26
N SER A 402 -9.82 -24.98 -16.41
CA SER A 402 -9.76 -25.94 -17.53
C SER A 402 -8.64 -26.96 -17.38
N GLY A 403 -7.65 -26.67 -16.52
CA GLY A 403 -6.42 -27.44 -16.39
C GLY A 403 -5.27 -26.92 -17.28
N ASP A 404 -5.55 -25.95 -18.15
CA ASP A 404 -4.55 -25.20 -18.91
C ASP A 404 -4.40 -23.80 -18.32
N ASP A 405 -3.29 -23.58 -17.59
CA ASP A 405 -3.01 -22.32 -16.90
C ASP A 405 -2.93 -21.12 -17.84
N ARG A 406 -2.43 -21.31 -19.07
CA ARG A 406 -2.29 -20.22 -20.04
C ARG A 406 -3.65 -19.80 -20.55
N LYS A 407 -4.51 -20.78 -20.86
CA LYS A 407 -5.89 -20.54 -21.27
C LYS A 407 -6.70 -19.89 -20.14
N ASP A 408 -6.60 -20.43 -18.93
CA ASP A 408 -7.31 -19.93 -17.76
C ASP A 408 -6.89 -18.48 -17.43
N ALA A 409 -5.58 -18.18 -17.43
CA ALA A 409 -5.09 -16.82 -17.19
C ALA A 409 -5.53 -15.82 -18.27
N ARG A 410 -5.63 -16.25 -19.53
CA ARG A 410 -6.17 -15.42 -20.61
C ARG A 410 -7.64 -15.07 -20.36
N VAL A 411 -8.46 -16.04 -19.97
CA VAL A 411 -9.88 -15.83 -19.62
C VAL A 411 -10.02 -14.84 -18.46
N VAL A 412 -9.15 -14.91 -17.46
CA VAL A 412 -9.11 -13.92 -16.37
C VAL A 412 -8.90 -12.50 -16.91
N GLY A 413 -7.93 -12.31 -17.82
CA GLY A 413 -7.68 -11.01 -18.44
C GLY A 413 -8.88 -10.50 -19.24
N GLU A 414 -9.51 -11.36 -20.04
CA GLU A 414 -10.72 -11.04 -20.82
C GLU A 414 -11.91 -10.66 -19.92
N LYS A 415 -12.10 -11.33 -18.78
CA LYS A 415 -13.13 -10.97 -17.80
C LYS A 415 -12.88 -9.63 -17.11
N ILE A 416 -11.62 -9.29 -16.84
CA ILE A 416 -11.27 -7.98 -16.29
C ILE A 416 -11.63 -6.88 -17.31
N LEU A 417 -11.34 -7.08 -18.60
CA LEU A 417 -11.76 -6.15 -19.67
C LEU A 417 -13.29 -6.05 -19.76
N GLY A 418 -13.99 -7.19 -19.66
CA GLY A 418 -15.45 -7.23 -19.61
C GLY A 418 -16.02 -6.44 -18.43
N LEU A 419 -15.43 -6.58 -17.23
CA LEU A 419 -15.80 -5.80 -16.05
C LEU A 419 -15.61 -4.29 -16.29
N VAL A 420 -14.49 -3.85 -16.86
CA VAL A 420 -14.25 -2.42 -17.18
C VAL A 420 -15.38 -1.85 -18.06
N LYS A 421 -15.79 -2.60 -19.08
CA LYS A 421 -16.92 -2.25 -19.95
C LYS A 421 -18.25 -2.20 -19.19
N GLU A 422 -18.58 -3.23 -18.41
CA GLU A 422 -19.79 -3.26 -17.59
C GLU A 422 -19.85 -2.10 -16.59
N LEU A 423 -18.71 -1.66 -16.07
CA LEU A 423 -18.59 -0.50 -15.19
C LEU A 423 -18.66 0.84 -15.93
N GLY A 424 -18.61 0.89 -17.26
CA GLY A 424 -18.62 2.13 -18.03
C GLY A 424 -17.32 2.94 -17.85
N LEU A 425 -16.22 2.23 -17.59
CA LEU A 425 -14.88 2.79 -17.41
C LEU A 425 -13.98 2.58 -18.63
N GLU A 426 -14.54 2.04 -19.71
CA GLU A 426 -13.87 1.92 -20.99
C GLU A 426 -13.41 3.29 -21.52
N GLY A 427 -12.28 3.27 -22.20
CA GLY A 427 -11.63 4.44 -22.75
C GLY A 427 -10.44 4.02 -23.60
N ASP A 428 -9.78 5.01 -24.18
CA ASP A 428 -8.59 4.82 -25.00
C ASP A 428 -7.67 6.02 -24.84
N LEU A 429 -6.42 5.86 -25.25
CA LEU A 429 -5.40 6.90 -25.12
C LEU A 429 -5.74 8.18 -25.91
N GLY A 430 -6.42 8.05 -27.05
CA GLY A 430 -6.85 9.21 -27.86
C GLY A 430 -7.88 10.07 -27.13
N GLY A 431 -8.82 9.44 -26.40
CA GLY A 431 -9.79 10.13 -25.55
C GLY A 431 -9.18 10.94 -24.40
N TYR A 432 -7.92 10.67 -24.04
CA TYR A 432 -7.14 11.45 -23.06
C TYR A 432 -6.13 12.40 -23.72
N GLY A 433 -6.22 12.62 -25.03
CA GLY A 433 -5.33 13.54 -25.77
C GLY A 433 -3.93 13.00 -26.00
N VAL A 434 -3.70 11.69 -25.86
CA VAL A 434 -2.40 11.06 -26.08
C VAL A 434 -2.29 10.61 -27.54
N GLY A 435 -1.40 11.27 -28.29
CA GLY A 435 -1.13 10.94 -29.70
C GLY A 435 -0.36 9.63 -29.88
N ARG A 436 -0.53 8.98 -31.04
CA ARG A 436 0.17 7.73 -31.39
C ARG A 436 1.70 7.89 -31.48
N ASP A 437 2.19 9.11 -31.71
CA ASP A 437 3.61 9.47 -31.66
C ASP A 437 4.25 9.22 -30.27
N GLN A 438 3.43 9.13 -29.22
CA GLN A 438 3.90 8.85 -27.85
C GLN A 438 4.16 7.35 -27.58
N LEU A 439 3.84 6.45 -28.51
CA LEU A 439 3.99 5.00 -28.33
C LEU A 439 5.37 4.61 -27.78
N HIS A 440 6.45 5.01 -28.46
CA HIS A 440 7.81 4.64 -28.06
C HIS A 440 8.20 5.22 -26.70
N VAL A 441 7.71 6.43 -26.37
CA VAL A 441 7.94 7.08 -25.08
C VAL A 441 7.27 6.30 -23.95
N ILE A 442 6.02 5.87 -24.16
CA ILE A 442 5.25 5.09 -23.18
C ILE A 442 5.91 3.74 -22.93
N VAL A 443 6.26 3.00 -23.98
CA VAL A 443 6.88 1.67 -23.87
C VAL A 443 8.24 1.77 -23.19
N LYS A 444 9.07 2.76 -23.56
CA LYS A 444 10.38 2.99 -22.92
C LYS A 444 10.22 3.32 -21.44
N ARG A 445 9.27 4.16 -21.07
CA ARG A 445 9.00 4.49 -19.66
C ARG A 445 8.50 3.28 -18.86
N ALA A 446 7.64 2.46 -19.44
CA ALA A 446 7.05 1.31 -18.76
C ALA A 446 8.02 0.13 -18.61
N THR A 447 8.95 -0.05 -19.56
CA THR A 447 9.85 -1.22 -19.59
C THR A 447 11.29 -0.90 -19.23
N GLY A 448 11.71 0.37 -19.32
CA GLY A 448 13.12 0.77 -19.29
C GLY A 448 13.93 0.33 -20.52
N ALA A 449 13.30 -0.34 -21.50
CA ALA A 449 13.95 -0.87 -22.69
C ALA A 449 13.68 0.00 -23.92
N GLU A 450 14.57 -0.08 -24.91
CA GLU A 450 14.41 0.58 -26.22
C GLU A 450 14.21 -0.41 -27.38
N ASN A 451 14.51 -1.69 -27.15
CA ASN A 451 14.34 -2.79 -28.11
C ASN A 451 14.30 -4.14 -27.37
N GLY A 452 14.07 -5.23 -28.11
CA GLY A 452 14.06 -6.60 -27.61
C GLY A 452 12.65 -7.16 -27.41
N GLU A 453 12.58 -8.43 -27.01
CA GLU A 453 11.32 -9.19 -26.97
C GLU A 453 10.27 -8.55 -26.03
N VAL A 454 10.69 -8.16 -24.82
CA VAL A 454 9.79 -7.49 -23.85
C VAL A 454 9.29 -6.16 -24.41
N TYR A 455 10.16 -5.41 -25.09
CA TYR A 455 9.81 -4.14 -25.69
C TYR A 455 8.73 -4.32 -26.77
N GLU A 456 8.94 -5.22 -27.73
CA GLU A 456 7.99 -5.44 -28.83
C GLU A 456 6.63 -5.98 -28.34
N ARG A 457 6.63 -6.86 -27.33
CA ARG A 457 5.39 -7.36 -26.73
C ARG A 457 4.60 -6.25 -26.02
N VAL A 458 5.28 -5.40 -25.24
CA VAL A 458 4.63 -4.27 -24.57
C VAL A 458 4.21 -3.21 -25.58
N LYS A 459 4.99 -2.99 -26.64
CA LYS A 459 4.63 -2.09 -27.75
C LYS A 459 3.32 -2.52 -28.41
N GLY A 460 3.17 -3.80 -28.77
CA GLY A 460 1.91 -4.31 -29.34
C GLY A 460 0.72 -4.14 -28.40
N LEU A 461 0.93 -4.29 -27.08
CA LEU A 461 -0.11 -3.99 -26.07
C LEU A 461 -0.49 -2.51 -26.09
N VAL A 462 0.50 -1.61 -26.03
CA VAL A 462 0.26 -0.15 -25.97
C VAL A 462 -0.39 0.35 -27.26
N GLU A 463 0.00 -0.17 -28.43
CA GLU A 463 -0.65 0.11 -29.71
C GLU A 463 -2.16 -0.21 -29.69
N GLY A 464 -2.55 -1.27 -28.98
CA GLY A 464 -3.94 -1.66 -28.79
C GLY A 464 -4.75 -0.78 -27.83
N LEU A 465 -4.12 0.17 -27.13
CA LEU A 465 -4.80 1.09 -26.21
C LEU A 465 -5.42 2.32 -26.91
N TRP A 466 -5.22 2.47 -28.22
CA TRP A 466 -5.99 3.40 -29.05
C TRP A 466 -7.14 2.66 -29.73
N LYS A 467 -8.31 3.30 -29.85
CA LYS A 467 -9.34 2.79 -30.76
C LYS A 467 -8.83 2.80 -32.20
N GLU A 468 -9.27 1.83 -32.99
CA GLU A 468 -9.07 1.88 -34.44
C GLU A 468 -9.86 3.07 -35.02
N GLU A 469 -9.20 3.89 -35.85
CA GLU A 469 -9.86 4.97 -36.56
C GLU A 469 -10.95 4.38 -37.48
N GLY A 470 -12.20 4.84 -37.33
CA GLY A 470 -13.30 4.50 -38.26
C GLY A 470 -14.40 3.56 -37.74
N LYS A 471 -14.44 3.22 -36.45
CA LYS A 471 -15.63 2.60 -35.82
C LYS A 471 -16.28 3.60 -34.85
N LEU A 472 -17.15 4.45 -35.41
CA LEU A 472 -18.12 5.27 -34.66
C LEU A 472 -19.34 4.43 -34.30
#